data_AF-A0A8S3IPP3-F1
#
_entry.id   AF-A0A8S3IPP3-F1
#
_cell.length_a   1.000
_cell.length_b   1.000
_cell.length_c   1.000
_cell.angle_alpha   90.00
_cell.angle_beta   90.00
_cell.angle_gamma   90.00
#
_symmetry.space_group_name_H-M   'P 1'
#
loop_
_entity.id
_entity.type
_entity.pdbx_description
1 polymer ?
#
loop_
_entity_poly.entity_id
_entity_poly.type
_entity_poly.pdbx_seq_one_letter_code
_entity_poly.pdbx_strand_id
1 'polypeptide(L)'
;MSEEDYIKKKNKWLSKVKQWIDEHDPGATVIPFSANYEYRLIDLSAEESEKAIKESGAPSALEKIILAGYRALQLCYFFTCGKDEVKAWTVQVGTKAPHAAGRIHTDFEKGFIMAEVMKYEDFKEYGSENAVKAEGKYRQQGKNYTVEDGDIIYFKANTGGGLNAAKK
;
A
#
# COMPACT_ATOMS: atom_id res chain seq x y z
N MET A 1 20.69 16.59 1.20
CA MET A 1 22.16 16.63 1.43
C MET A 1 22.87 16.46 0.09
N SER A 2 24.19 16.65 0.02
CA SER A 2 24.94 16.36 -1.21
C SER A 2 24.91 14.87 -1.52
N GLU A 3 25.20 14.50 -2.77
CA GLU A 3 25.29 13.11 -3.18
C GLU A 3 26.41 12.36 -2.44
N GLU A 4 27.58 12.97 -2.31
CA GLU A 4 28.69 12.36 -1.56
C GLU A 4 28.34 12.10 -0.09
N ASP A 5 27.69 13.05 0.57
CA ASP A 5 27.26 12.91 1.96
C ASP A 5 26.25 11.77 2.12
N TYR A 6 25.34 11.65 1.15
CA TYR A 6 24.32 10.60 1.13
C TYR A 6 24.95 9.23 0.96
N ILE A 7 25.86 9.07 -0.01
CA ILE A 7 26.60 7.83 -0.26
C ILE A 7 27.46 7.45 0.96
N LYS A 8 28.16 8.42 1.54
CA LYS A 8 29.00 8.22 2.74
C LYS A 8 28.18 8.05 4.03
N LYS A 9 26.85 8.25 3.98
CA LYS A 9 25.92 8.27 5.13
C LYS A 9 26.38 9.20 6.25
N LYS A 10 27.00 10.33 5.88
CA LYS A 10 27.58 11.31 6.81
C LYS A 10 27.16 12.71 6.40
N ASN A 11 26.48 13.42 7.30
CA ASN A 11 26.17 14.83 7.11
C ASN A 11 26.24 15.57 8.45
N LYS A 12 26.91 16.73 8.46
CA LYS A 12 27.16 17.53 9.68
C LYS A 12 25.90 18.04 10.38
N TRP A 13 24.79 18.14 9.65
CA TRP A 13 23.53 18.66 10.16
C TRP A 13 22.57 17.56 10.60
N LEU A 14 22.70 16.35 10.08
CA LEU A 14 21.74 15.27 10.33
C LEU A 14 21.58 14.96 11.82
N SER A 15 22.68 14.94 12.58
CA SER A 15 22.63 14.73 14.03
C SER A 15 21.95 15.88 14.76
N LYS A 16 22.23 17.13 14.37
CA LYS A 16 21.61 18.33 14.98
C LYS A 16 20.12 18.43 14.68
N VAL A 17 19.73 18.14 13.44
CA VAL A 17 18.31 18.10 13.02
C VAL A 17 17.58 17.00 13.78
N LYS A 18 18.17 15.80 13.87
CA LYS A 18 17.58 14.70 14.63
C LYS A 18 17.39 15.07 16.10
N GLN A 19 18.42 15.61 16.75
CA GLN A 19 18.33 16.06 18.14
C GLN A 19 17.23 17.10 18.34
N TRP A 20 17.15 18.10 17.46
CA TRP A 20 16.12 19.13 17.55
C TRP A 20 14.71 18.53 17.44
N ILE A 21 14.52 17.58 16.51
CA ILE A 21 13.23 16.88 16.33
C ILE A 21 12.91 16.01 17.54
N ASP A 22 13.87 15.24 18.06
CA ASP A 22 13.66 14.41 19.24
C ASP A 22 13.25 15.26 20.47
N GLU A 23 13.72 16.52 20.56
CA GLU A 23 13.38 17.47 21.62
C GLU A 23 12.02 18.18 21.41
N HIS A 24 11.62 18.50 20.17
CA HIS A 24 10.48 19.38 19.88
C HIS A 24 9.27 18.67 19.23
N ASP A 25 9.49 17.55 18.55
CA ASP A 25 8.47 16.77 17.85
C ASP A 25 8.79 15.26 17.95
N PRO A 26 8.71 14.68 19.16
CA PRO A 26 9.14 13.31 19.41
C PRO A 26 8.26 12.33 18.61
N GLY A 27 8.92 11.54 17.76
CA GLY A 27 8.27 10.56 16.89
C GLY A 27 8.11 11.00 15.43
N ALA A 28 8.44 12.25 15.09
CA ALA A 28 8.46 12.67 13.70
C ALA A 28 9.50 11.90 12.87
N THR A 29 9.10 11.53 11.65
CA THR A 29 9.94 10.70 10.77
C THR A 29 10.97 11.55 10.05
N VAL A 30 12.26 11.25 10.25
CA VAL A 30 13.37 11.90 9.55
C VAL A 30 13.89 10.99 8.44
N ILE A 31 13.85 11.45 7.20
CA ILE A 31 14.37 10.72 6.03
C ILE A 31 15.47 11.54 5.37
N PRO A 32 16.76 11.18 5.55
CA PRO A 32 17.84 11.80 4.79
C PRO A 32 17.75 11.37 3.32
N PHE A 33 17.89 12.32 2.40
CA PHE A 33 17.98 12.05 0.96
C PHE A 33 18.83 13.10 0.23
N SER A 34 19.27 12.76 -0.98
CA SER A 34 19.96 13.66 -1.90
C SER A 34 19.16 13.83 -3.18
N ALA A 35 18.66 15.04 -3.43
CA ALA A 35 17.92 15.34 -4.66
C ALA A 35 18.75 15.08 -5.93
N ASN A 36 20.05 15.41 -5.90
CA ASN A 36 20.94 15.15 -7.04
C ASN A 36 21.13 13.65 -7.30
N TYR A 37 21.22 12.85 -6.23
CA TYR A 37 21.34 11.40 -6.35
C TYR A 37 20.07 10.80 -6.98
N GLU A 38 18.89 11.20 -6.50
CA GLU A 38 17.62 10.73 -7.06
C GLU A 38 17.43 11.17 -8.51
N TYR A 39 17.77 12.42 -8.84
CA TYR A 39 17.67 12.93 -10.21
C TYR A 39 18.55 12.12 -11.16
N ARG A 40 19.79 11.82 -10.76
CA ARG A 40 20.70 10.97 -11.54
C ARG A 40 20.13 9.56 -11.77
N LEU A 41 19.45 8.98 -10.78
CA LEU A 41 18.83 7.66 -10.92
C LEU A 41 17.61 7.65 -11.84
N ILE A 42 16.89 8.76 -11.96
CA ILE A 42 15.69 8.88 -12.82
C ILE A 42 16.03 8.81 -14.31
N ASP A 43 17.18 9.37 -14.69
CA ASP A 43 17.62 9.40 -16.10
C ASP A 43 18.19 8.05 -16.58
N LEU A 44 18.39 7.09 -15.68
CA LEU A 44 18.93 5.76 -15.98
C LEU A 44 17.81 4.76 -16.31
N SER A 45 18.13 3.76 -17.13
CA SER A 45 17.27 2.58 -17.26
C SER A 45 17.21 1.80 -15.94
N ALA A 46 16.22 0.90 -15.81
CA ALA A 46 16.05 0.10 -14.59
C ALA A 46 17.30 -0.72 -14.24
N GLU A 47 17.92 -1.37 -15.24
CA GLU A 47 19.13 -2.18 -15.05
C GLU A 47 20.34 -1.31 -14.64
N GLU A 48 20.50 -0.14 -15.26
CA GLU A 48 21.58 0.80 -14.95
C GLU A 48 21.40 1.42 -13.56
N SER A 49 20.17 1.74 -13.19
CA SER A 49 19.83 2.26 -11.86
C SER A 49 20.13 1.23 -10.78
N GLU A 50 19.74 -0.03 -10.98
CA GLU A 50 20.05 -1.13 -10.05
C GLU A 50 21.56 -1.32 -9.90
N LYS A 51 22.31 -1.29 -11.01
CA LYS A 51 23.77 -1.35 -10.98
C LYS A 51 24.38 -0.17 -10.23
N ALA A 52 23.92 1.05 -10.49
CA ALA A 52 24.41 2.26 -9.82
C ALA A 52 24.12 2.25 -8.30
N ILE A 53 22.95 1.75 -7.89
CA ILE A 53 22.60 1.54 -6.48
C ILE A 53 23.54 0.52 -5.84
N LYS A 54 23.80 -0.61 -6.52
CA LYS A 54 24.68 -1.67 -6.03
C LYS A 54 26.14 -1.20 -5.90
N GLU A 55 26.63 -0.41 -6.85
CA GLU A 55 27.99 0.14 -6.84
C GLU A 55 28.18 1.24 -5.78
N SER A 56 27.19 2.12 -5.63
CA SER A 56 27.24 3.21 -4.64
C SER A 56 26.96 2.74 -3.20
N GLY A 57 26.28 1.60 -3.02
CA GLY A 57 25.86 1.11 -1.70
C GLY A 57 24.82 2.00 -1.01
N ALA A 58 24.24 2.95 -1.76
CA ALA A 58 23.19 3.86 -1.32
C ALA A 58 21.91 3.53 -2.09
N PRO A 59 20.79 3.20 -1.41
CA PRO A 59 19.51 3.01 -2.10
C PRO A 59 18.85 4.34 -2.43
N SER A 60 17.89 4.35 -3.37
CA SER A 60 16.95 5.46 -3.50
C SER A 60 16.15 5.64 -2.21
N ALA A 61 15.94 6.89 -1.79
CA ALA A 61 15.08 7.27 -0.68
C ALA A 61 13.62 7.50 -1.10
N LEU A 62 13.32 7.59 -2.40
CA LEU A 62 11.98 7.97 -2.87
C LEU A 62 10.90 6.99 -2.43
N GLU A 63 11.15 5.69 -2.51
CA GLU A 63 10.20 4.66 -2.04
C GLU A 63 9.88 4.87 -0.55
N LYS A 64 10.90 5.12 0.27
CA LYS A 64 10.71 5.38 1.70
C LYS A 64 9.94 6.68 1.95
N ILE A 65 10.19 7.73 1.17
CA ILE A 65 9.47 9.02 1.26
C ILE A 65 8.00 8.84 0.91
N ILE A 66 7.71 8.14 -0.18
CA ILE A 66 6.33 7.87 -0.65
C ILE A 66 5.57 7.08 0.42
N LEU A 67 6.14 5.97 0.91
CA LEU A 67 5.49 5.13 1.93
C LEU A 67 5.32 5.88 3.25
N ALA A 68 6.29 6.69 3.66
CA ALA A 68 6.17 7.50 4.87
C ALA A 68 5.08 8.57 4.73
N GLY A 69 5.01 9.26 3.59
CA GLY A 69 3.95 10.22 3.30
C GLY A 69 2.56 9.57 3.27
N TYR A 70 2.44 8.40 2.62
CA TYR A 70 1.19 7.64 2.56
C TYR A 70 0.67 7.27 3.96
N ARG A 71 1.57 6.77 4.82
CA ARG A 71 1.25 6.46 6.23
C ARG A 71 0.96 7.70 7.06
N ALA A 72 1.67 8.81 6.84
CA ALA A 72 1.44 10.07 7.53
C ALA A 72 0.02 10.61 7.25
N LEU A 73 -0.49 10.38 6.05
CA LEU A 73 -1.88 10.70 5.66
C LEU A 73 -2.93 9.71 6.22
N GLN A 74 -2.51 8.75 7.06
CA GLN A 74 -3.37 7.70 7.62
C GLN A 74 -4.10 6.89 6.54
N LEU A 75 -3.39 6.61 5.43
CA LEU A 75 -3.88 5.80 4.33
C LEU A 75 -3.38 4.36 4.45
N CYS A 76 -4.23 3.42 4.07
CA CYS A 76 -3.92 2.02 3.82
C CYS A 76 -4.59 1.58 2.51
N TYR A 77 -4.28 0.38 2.03
CA TYR A 77 -4.94 -0.17 0.86
C TYR A 77 -5.34 -1.62 1.05
N PHE A 78 -6.39 -2.02 0.34
CA PHE A 78 -6.73 -3.43 0.13
C PHE A 78 -6.60 -3.75 -1.37
N PHE A 79 -6.52 -5.04 -1.70
CA PHE A 79 -6.40 -5.53 -3.05
C PHE A 79 -7.69 -6.18 -3.52
N THR A 80 -8.01 -5.95 -4.79
CA THR A 80 -8.85 -6.86 -5.57
C THR A 80 -7.95 -7.62 -6.53
N CYS A 81 -8.00 -8.94 -6.50
CA CYS A 81 -7.19 -9.81 -7.35
C CYS A 81 -8.09 -10.72 -8.18
N GLY A 82 -7.95 -10.66 -9.50
CA GLY A 82 -8.62 -11.55 -10.44
C GLY A 82 -7.72 -11.86 -11.63
N LYS A 83 -8.21 -12.67 -12.57
CA LYS A 83 -7.48 -12.95 -13.82
C LYS A 83 -7.31 -11.70 -14.68
N ASP A 84 -8.27 -10.79 -14.60
CA ASP A 84 -8.34 -9.60 -15.45
C ASP A 84 -7.58 -8.41 -14.86
N GLU A 85 -7.67 -8.22 -13.53
CA GLU A 85 -7.08 -7.07 -12.85
C GLU A 85 -6.54 -7.46 -11.46
N VAL A 86 -5.38 -6.88 -11.12
CA VAL A 86 -4.88 -6.79 -9.75
C VAL A 86 -4.74 -5.31 -9.42
N LYS A 87 -5.42 -4.85 -8.37
CA LYS A 87 -5.48 -3.42 -8.05
C LYS A 87 -5.48 -3.16 -6.56
N ALA A 88 -4.69 -2.16 -6.16
CA ALA A 88 -4.69 -1.59 -4.81
C ALA A 88 -5.71 -0.44 -4.72
N TRP A 89 -6.57 -0.49 -3.71
CA TRP A 89 -7.59 0.50 -3.44
C TRP A 89 -7.28 1.25 -2.15
N THR A 90 -6.82 2.49 -2.28
CA THR A 90 -6.54 3.38 -1.15
C THR A 90 -7.80 3.74 -0.38
N VAL A 91 -7.76 3.55 0.93
CA VAL A 91 -8.77 3.96 1.92
C VAL A 91 -8.08 4.56 3.16
N GLN A 92 -8.84 5.18 4.05
CA GLN A 92 -8.30 5.62 5.34
C GLN A 92 -8.20 4.44 6.30
N VAL A 93 -7.21 4.47 7.19
CA VAL A 93 -7.11 3.52 8.30
C VAL A 93 -8.40 3.58 9.13
N GLY A 94 -8.97 2.42 9.43
CA GLY A 94 -10.27 2.34 10.13
C GLY A 94 -11.50 2.25 9.22
N THR A 95 -11.34 2.34 7.89
CA THR A 95 -12.46 2.22 6.94
C THR A 95 -13.15 0.86 7.08
N LYS A 96 -14.48 0.89 7.17
CA LYS A 96 -15.32 -0.32 7.26
C LYS A 96 -15.53 -0.96 5.89
N ALA A 97 -15.72 -2.27 5.86
CA ALA A 97 -15.88 -3.05 4.63
C ALA A 97 -16.92 -2.47 3.63
N PRO A 98 -18.11 -1.97 4.05
CA PRO A 98 -19.05 -1.38 3.10
C PRO A 98 -18.52 -0.12 2.42
N HIS A 99 -17.88 0.78 3.17
CA HIS A 99 -17.27 2.01 2.62
C HIS A 99 -16.08 1.69 1.71
N ALA A 100 -15.28 0.67 2.07
CA ALA A 100 -14.21 0.19 1.22
C ALA A 100 -14.75 -0.37 -0.11
N ALA A 101 -15.86 -1.10 -0.08
CA ALA A 101 -16.56 -1.55 -1.30
C ALA A 101 -17.05 -0.37 -2.14
N GLY A 102 -17.56 0.68 -1.49
CA GLY A 102 -17.98 1.94 -2.13
C GLY A 102 -16.88 2.64 -2.92
N ARG A 103 -15.61 2.45 -2.54
CA ARG A 103 -14.46 2.97 -3.27
C ARG A 103 -14.34 2.39 -4.69
N ILE A 104 -14.78 1.15 -4.86
CA ILE A 104 -14.85 0.48 -6.17
C ILE A 104 -16.05 1.00 -6.95
N HIS A 105 -17.24 0.94 -6.34
CA HIS A 105 -18.47 1.46 -6.92
C HIS A 105 -19.51 1.72 -5.81
N THR A 106 -20.25 2.83 -5.92
CA THR A 106 -21.24 3.22 -4.89
C THR A 106 -22.36 2.19 -4.69
N ASP A 107 -22.69 1.38 -5.70
CA ASP A 107 -23.68 0.31 -5.57
C ASP A 107 -23.20 -0.86 -4.70
N PHE A 108 -21.89 -1.10 -4.62
CA PHE A 108 -21.37 -2.15 -3.73
C PHE A 108 -21.51 -1.78 -2.26
N GLU A 109 -21.41 -0.49 -1.94
CA GLU A 109 -21.66 0.00 -0.59
C GLU A 109 -23.14 -0.11 -0.21
N LYS A 110 -24.05 0.35 -1.10
CA LYS A 110 -25.50 0.29 -0.87
C LYS A 110 -26.01 -1.14 -0.78
N GLY A 111 -25.53 -1.99 -1.69
CA GLY A 111 -25.92 -3.40 -1.79
C GLY A 111 -25.10 -4.33 -0.90
N PHE A 112 -24.19 -3.83 -0.06
CA PHE A 112 -23.22 -4.66 0.66
C PHE A 112 -23.88 -5.79 1.45
N ILE A 113 -23.45 -7.02 1.16
CA ILE A 113 -23.84 -8.23 1.91
C ILE A 113 -22.70 -8.61 2.86
N MET A 114 -21.52 -8.87 2.30
CA MET A 114 -20.32 -9.29 3.03
C MET A 114 -19.05 -9.04 2.20
N ALA A 115 -17.92 -9.06 2.88
CA ALA A 115 -16.60 -9.08 2.28
C ALA A 115 -15.95 -10.45 2.53
N GLU A 116 -15.54 -11.13 1.48
CA GLU A 116 -14.69 -12.31 1.55
C GLU A 116 -13.24 -11.82 1.61
N VAL A 117 -12.56 -12.03 2.74
CA VAL A 117 -11.26 -11.45 3.04
C VAL A 117 -10.23 -12.55 3.25
N MET A 118 -9.08 -12.37 2.60
CA MET A 118 -7.88 -13.18 2.74
C MET A 118 -6.70 -12.25 3.03
N LYS A 119 -5.85 -12.61 3.99
CA LYS A 119 -4.64 -11.83 4.26
C LYS A 119 -3.59 -12.11 3.19
N TYR A 120 -2.82 -11.08 2.82
CA TYR A 120 -1.73 -11.23 1.86
C TYR A 120 -0.70 -12.27 2.34
N GLU A 121 -0.40 -12.30 3.64
CA GLU A 121 0.52 -13.24 4.25
C GLU A 121 0.08 -14.68 4.06
N ASP A 122 -1.21 -14.96 4.27
CA ASP A 122 -1.78 -16.29 4.08
C ASP A 122 -1.75 -16.68 2.59
N PHE A 123 -2.11 -15.77 1.69
CA PHE A 123 -2.02 -16.03 0.26
C PHE A 123 -0.59 -16.34 -0.20
N LYS A 124 0.39 -15.61 0.33
CA LYS A 124 1.81 -15.83 0.05
C LYS A 124 2.30 -17.16 0.62
N GLU A 125 1.85 -17.54 1.81
CA GLU A 125 2.22 -18.81 2.48
C GLU A 125 1.69 -20.03 1.73
N TYR A 126 0.42 -20.02 1.34
CA TYR A 126 -0.25 -21.18 0.73
C TYR A 126 -0.29 -21.16 -0.80
N GLY A 127 0.10 -20.05 -1.43
CA GLY A 127 0.32 -19.91 -2.86
C GLY A 127 -0.93 -19.86 -3.75
N SER A 128 -2.12 -20.16 -3.22
CA SER A 128 -3.38 -20.06 -3.98
C SER A 128 -4.60 -19.83 -3.09
N GLU A 129 -5.64 -19.20 -3.66
CA GLU A 129 -6.91 -18.96 -2.96
C GLU A 129 -7.56 -20.27 -2.48
N ASN A 130 -7.50 -21.34 -3.28
CA ASN A 130 -8.04 -22.65 -2.90
C ASN A 130 -7.32 -23.24 -1.69
N ALA A 131 -5.99 -23.09 -1.62
CA ALA A 131 -5.21 -23.56 -0.49
C ALA A 131 -5.54 -22.75 0.77
N VAL A 132 -5.66 -21.43 0.67
CA VAL A 132 -6.09 -20.59 1.81
C VAL A 132 -7.50 -20.94 2.30
N LYS A 133 -8.42 -21.26 1.38
CA LYS A 133 -9.77 -21.73 1.72
C LYS A 133 -9.74 -23.08 2.43
N ALA A 134 -8.91 -24.02 1.98
CA ALA A 134 -8.76 -25.33 2.60
C ALA A 134 -8.25 -25.23 4.05
N GLU A 135 -7.41 -24.23 4.33
CA GLU A 135 -6.87 -23.93 5.67
C GLU A 135 -7.85 -23.10 6.54
N GLY A 136 -9.05 -22.79 6.04
CA GLY A 136 -10.05 -22.02 6.78
C GLY A 136 -9.68 -20.56 7.04
N LYS A 137 -8.65 -20.03 6.34
CA LYS A 137 -8.18 -18.64 6.50
C LYS A 137 -8.87 -17.65 5.56
N TYR A 138 -9.78 -18.12 4.72
CA TYR A 138 -10.64 -17.31 3.86
C TYR A 138 -11.91 -16.89 4.62
N ARG A 139 -11.95 -15.66 5.13
CA ARG A 139 -12.94 -15.22 6.12
C ARG A 139 -14.09 -14.47 5.47
N GLN A 140 -15.31 -14.74 5.90
CA GLN A 140 -16.48 -13.92 5.57
C GLN A 140 -16.68 -12.86 6.64
N GLN A 141 -16.63 -11.60 6.23
CA GLN A 141 -16.67 -10.44 7.11
C GLN A 141 -17.93 -9.61 6.85
N GLY A 142 -18.60 -9.22 7.95
CA GLY A 142 -19.80 -8.40 7.90
C GLY A 142 -19.51 -6.90 7.84
N LYS A 143 -20.58 -6.10 7.95
CA LYS A 143 -20.54 -4.63 7.84
C LYS A 143 -19.61 -3.93 8.84
N ASN A 144 -19.40 -4.54 10.01
CA ASN A 144 -18.60 -3.96 11.09
C ASN A 144 -17.09 -4.24 10.97
N TYR A 145 -16.67 -5.06 9.99
CA TYR A 145 -15.27 -5.34 9.76
C TYR A 145 -14.52 -4.08 9.34
N THR A 146 -13.40 -3.82 10.01
CA THR A 146 -12.44 -2.79 9.61
C THR A 146 -11.49 -3.42 8.62
N VAL A 147 -11.37 -2.83 7.43
CA VAL A 147 -10.40 -3.28 6.43
C VAL A 147 -8.99 -3.03 6.96
N GLU A 148 -8.14 -4.04 6.83
CA GLU A 148 -6.74 -3.98 7.22
C GLU A 148 -5.85 -3.80 5.98
N ASP A 149 -4.68 -3.18 6.18
CA ASP A 149 -3.71 -2.96 5.11
C ASP A 149 -3.27 -4.30 4.52
N GLY A 150 -3.28 -4.39 3.19
CA GLY A 150 -2.91 -5.61 2.47
C GLY A 150 -4.00 -6.69 2.39
N ASP A 151 -5.21 -6.45 2.92
CA ASP A 151 -6.33 -7.37 2.74
C ASP A 151 -6.59 -7.62 1.25
N ILE A 152 -6.75 -8.88 0.86
CA ILE A 152 -7.26 -9.27 -0.46
C ILE A 152 -8.75 -9.54 -0.31
N ILE A 153 -9.59 -8.73 -0.97
CA ILE A 153 -11.02 -8.69 -0.72
C ILE A 153 -11.82 -8.98 -2.00
N TYR A 154 -12.81 -9.85 -1.86
CA TYR A 154 -13.90 -10.02 -2.80
C TYR A 154 -15.23 -9.58 -2.16
N PHE A 155 -15.88 -8.56 -2.70
CA PHE A 155 -17.14 -8.05 -2.16
C PHE A 155 -18.36 -8.77 -2.73
N LYS A 156 -19.27 -9.20 -1.86
CA LYS A 156 -20.60 -9.66 -2.24
C LYS A 156 -21.57 -8.51 -2.00
N ALA A 157 -22.25 -8.05 -3.05
CA ALA A 157 -23.28 -7.04 -2.96
C ALA A 157 -24.51 -7.46 -3.77
N ASN A 158 -25.70 -7.15 -3.24
CA ASN A 158 -26.93 -7.22 -4.00
C ASN A 158 -27.08 -5.91 -4.78
N THR A 159 -26.45 -5.83 -5.95
CA THR A 159 -26.68 -4.71 -6.85
C THR A 159 -28.12 -4.83 -7.35
N GLY A 160 -29.01 -3.94 -6.91
CA GLY A 160 -30.44 -3.91 -7.26
C GLY A 160 -30.76 -3.66 -8.74
N GLY A 161 -29.84 -3.99 -9.65
CA GLY A 161 -29.99 -3.93 -11.10
C GLY A 161 -29.45 -5.20 -11.74
N GLY A 162 -30.29 -6.22 -11.84
CA GLY A 162 -29.91 -7.49 -12.46
C GLY A 162 -31.10 -8.42 -12.71
N LEU A 163 -32.01 -8.02 -13.61
CA LEU A 163 -32.71 -8.86 -14.62
C LEU A 163 -33.89 -8.10 -15.25
N ASN A 164 -33.61 -7.03 -15.98
CA ASN A 164 -34.41 -6.69 -17.16
C ASN A 164 -33.54 -6.95 -18.39
N ALA A 165 -33.27 -8.23 -18.62
CA ALA A 165 -32.96 -8.68 -19.97
C ALA A 165 -34.23 -8.43 -20.78
N ALA A 166 -34.27 -7.29 -21.48
CA ALA A 166 -35.30 -7.02 -22.46
C ALA A 166 -35.23 -8.13 -23.52
N LYS A 167 -36.15 -9.09 -23.44
CA LYS A 167 -36.52 -9.90 -24.60
C LYS A 167 -37.09 -8.93 -25.64
N LYS A 168 -36.31 -8.66 -26.68
CA LYS A 168 -36.81 -8.33 -28.01
C LYS A 168 -35.95 -9.08 -29.02
#